data_AF-A0A7C5IDZ0-F1
#
_entry.id   AF-A0A7C5IDZ0-F1
#
_cell.length_a   1.000
_cell.length_b   1.000
_cell.length_c   1.000
_cell.angle_alpha   90.00
_cell.angle_beta   90.00
_cell.angle_gamma   90.00
#
_symmetry.space_group_name_H-M   'P 1'
#
loop_
_entity.id
_entity.type
_entity.pdbx_description
1 polymer ?
#
loop_
_entity_poly.entity_id
_entity_poly.type
_entity_poly.pdbx_seq_one_letter_code
_entity_poly.pdbx_strand_id
1 'polypeptide(L)'
;MPIPMESSEEQILGKVYDAMLMRRLLAYIIPYRRSAFLALACLLAGSGFSIIQPYLTKIAIDRYIRTNDSAGLSHVAWLYVATLALAFGLSFA
;
A
#
# COMPACT_ATOMS: atom_id res chain seq x y z
N MET A 1 -38.57 25.68 20.19
CA MET A 1 -37.73 25.69 18.97
C MET A 1 -37.82 24.30 18.35
N PRO A 2 -38.47 24.11 17.20
CA PRO A 2 -38.53 22.80 16.55
C PRO A 2 -37.16 22.48 15.94
N ILE A 3 -36.71 21.24 16.11
CA ILE A 3 -35.47 20.73 15.51
C ILE A 3 -35.71 20.62 13.99
N PRO A 4 -34.82 21.15 13.11
CA PRO A 4 -34.96 20.92 11.68
C PRO A 4 -34.88 19.43 11.42
N MET A 5 -35.95 18.84 10.89
CA MET A 5 -35.96 17.47 10.42
C MET A 5 -35.22 17.48 9.08
N GLU A 6 -33.89 17.33 9.11
CA GLU A 6 -33.10 16.94 7.96
C GLU A 6 -33.81 15.74 7.31
N SER A 7 -34.42 15.95 6.15
CA SER A 7 -35.31 14.96 5.55
C SER A 7 -34.46 13.79 5.05
N SER A 8 -34.77 12.55 5.46
CA SER A 8 -34.03 11.37 4.98
C SER A 8 -34.07 11.23 3.46
N GLU A 9 -35.08 11.83 2.81
CA GLU A 9 -35.20 11.94 1.36
C GLU A 9 -34.08 12.77 0.72
N GLU A 10 -33.65 13.88 1.35
CA GLU A 10 -32.49 14.67 0.91
C GLU A 10 -31.18 13.86 1.01
N GLN A 11 -31.00 13.07 2.07
CA GLN A 11 -29.82 12.21 2.23
C GLN A 11 -29.78 11.07 1.20
N ILE A 12 -30.93 10.46 0.88
CA ILE A 12 -31.02 9.43 -0.15
C ILE A 12 -30.76 10.04 -1.54
N LEU A 13 -31.34 11.21 -1.82
CA LEU A 13 -31.16 11.89 -3.10
C LEU A 13 -29.71 12.35 -3.29
N GLY A 14 -29.08 12.88 -2.25
CA GLY A 14 -27.65 13.22 -2.24
C GLY A 14 -26.77 12.01 -2.53
N LYS A 15 -27.02 10.86 -1.88
CA LYS A 15 -26.27 9.61 -2.08
C LYS A 15 -26.38 9.06 -3.51
N VAL A 16 -27.57 9.14 -4.11
CA VAL A 16 -27.80 8.69 -5.50
C VAL A 16 -27.06 9.61 -6.48
N TYR A 17 -27.11 10.92 -6.25
CA TYR A 17 -26.39 11.90 -7.07
C TYR A 17 -24.87 11.69 -6.98
N ASP A 18 -24.33 11.48 -5.78
CA ASP A 18 -22.91 11.20 -5.55
C ASP A 18 -22.46 9.92 -6.27
N ALA A 19 -23.26 8.85 -6.22
CA ALA A 19 -22.93 7.60 -6.90
C ALA A 19 -22.90 7.77 -8.44
N MET A 20 -23.83 8.57 -8.98
CA MET A 20 -23.90 8.84 -10.42
C MET A 20 -22.71 9.70 -10.89
N LEU A 21 -22.32 10.68 -10.08
CA LEU A 21 -21.14 11.53 -10.33
C LEU A 21 -19.82 10.74 -10.20
N MET A 22 -19.69 9.90 -9.17
CA MET A 22 -18.56 9.00 -8.97
C MET A 22 -18.35 8.06 -10.15
N ARG A 23 -19.45 7.51 -10.69
CA ARG A 23 -19.40 6.64 -11.87
C ARG A 23 -18.89 7.38 -13.11
N ARG A 24 -19.20 8.68 -13.24
CA ARG A 24 -18.71 9.55 -14.31
C ARG A 24 -17.21 9.85 -14.14
N LEU A 25 -16.75 10.07 -12.91
CA LEU A 25 -15.33 10.26 -12.60
C LEU A 25 -14.50 8.99 -12.83
N LEU A 26 -15.01 7.83 -12.42
CA LEU A 26 -14.39 6.54 -12.70
C LEU A 26 -14.28 6.29 -14.21
N ALA A 27 -15.24 6.74 -15.01
CA ALA A 27 -15.17 6.65 -16.46
C ALA A 27 -13.99 7.45 -17.06
N TYR A 28 -13.60 8.57 -16.44
CA TYR A 28 -12.40 9.31 -16.84
C TYR A 28 -11.09 8.60 -16.47
N ILE A 29 -11.12 7.66 -15.51
CA ILE A 29 -9.96 6.82 -15.16
C ILE A 29 -9.80 5.64 -16.14
N ILE A 30 -10.88 5.23 -16.83
CA ILE A 30 -10.87 4.13 -17.83
C ILE A 30 -9.76 4.24 -18.88
N PRO A 31 -9.50 5.40 -19.53
CA PRO A 31 -8.40 5.53 -20.50
C PRO A 31 -7.00 5.34 -19.88
N TYR A 32 -6.86 5.57 -18.57
CA TYR A 32 -5.60 5.45 -17.83
C TYR A 32 -5.50 4.16 -17.01
N ARG A 33 -6.32 3.13 -17.32
CA ARG A 33 -6.34 1.86 -16.58
C ARG A 33 -4.99 1.16 -16.51
N ARG A 34 -4.12 1.34 -17.51
CA ARG A 34 -2.75 0.81 -17.48
C ARG A 34 -1.93 1.47 -16.38
N SER A 35 -1.93 2.79 -16.32
CA SER A 35 -1.23 3.55 -15.26
C SER A 35 -1.82 3.27 -13.89
N ALA A 36 -3.16 3.19 -13.77
CA ALA A 36 -3.83 2.85 -12.53
C ALA A 36 -3.48 1.42 -12.05
N PHE A 37 -3.42 0.46 -12.97
CA PHE A 37 -3.00 -0.90 -12.65
C PHE A 37 -1.53 -0.96 -12.25
N LEU A 38 -0.66 -0.19 -12.91
CA LEU A 38 0.77 -0.11 -12.58
C LEU A 38 0.98 0.50 -11.19
N ALA A 39 0.27 1.58 -10.87
CA ALA A 39 0.27 2.19 -9.55
C ALA A 39 -0.25 1.22 -8.48
N LEU A 40 -1.34 0.50 -8.76
CA LEU A 40 -1.87 -0.53 -7.87
C LEU A 40 -0.87 -1.67 -7.64
N ALA A 41 -0.20 -2.13 -8.71
CA ALA A 41 0.82 -3.17 -8.61
C ALA A 41 2.03 -2.69 -7.79
N CYS A 42 2.49 -1.44 -7.98
CA CYS A 42 3.52 -0.83 -7.14
C CYS A 42 3.09 -0.75 -5.68
N LEU A 43 1.84 -0.34 -5.41
CA LEU A 43 1.31 -0.26 -4.05
C LEU A 43 1.32 -1.63 -3.35
N LEU A 44 0.84 -2.67 -4.06
CA LEU A 44 0.83 -4.04 -3.55
C LEU A 44 2.24 -4.58 -3.35
N ALA A 45 3.15 -4.33 -4.31
CA ALA A 45 4.55 -4.71 -4.18
C ALA A 45 5.20 -4.02 -2.96
N GLY A 46 5.01 -2.71 -2.80
CA GLY A 46 5.47 -1.95 -1.65
C GLY A 46 4.94 -2.51 -0.31
N SER A 47 3.66 -2.85 -0.26
CA SER A 47 3.05 -3.51 0.91
C SER A 47 3.67 -4.88 1.19
N GLY A 48 3.96 -5.67 0.16
CA GLY A 48 4.69 -6.93 0.28
C GLY A 48 6.12 -6.72 0.82
N PHE A 49 6.81 -5.68 0.36
CA PHE A 49 8.14 -5.32 0.88
C PHE A 49 8.13 -4.96 2.36
N SER A 50 7.05 -4.37 2.88
CA SER A 50 6.89 -4.12 4.32
C SER A 50 6.88 -5.41 5.16
N ILE A 51 6.49 -6.55 4.59
CA ILE A 51 6.53 -7.86 5.27
C ILE A 51 7.92 -8.51 5.16
N ILE A 52 8.64 -8.25 4.06
CA ILE A 52 9.99 -8.79 3.85
C ILE A 52 10.97 -8.26 4.92
N GLN A 53 10.83 -6.99 5.34
CA GLN A 53 11.68 -6.39 6.38
C GLN A 53 11.66 -7.16 7.72
N PRO A 54 10.52 -7.34 8.41
CA PRO A 54 10.48 -8.07 9.68
C PRO A 54 10.87 -9.55 9.51
N TYR A 55 10.63 -10.14 8.34
CA TYR A 55 11.05 -11.51 8.05
C TYR A 55 12.57 -11.66 7.96
N LEU A 56 13.25 -10.74 7.26
CA LEU A 56 14.71 -10.69 7.22
C LEU A 56 15.31 -10.44 8.61
N THR A 57 14.71 -9.54 9.40
CA THR A 57 15.13 -9.29 10.79
C THR A 57 14.98 -10.54 11.65
N LYS A 58 13.90 -11.30 11.49
CA LYS A 58 13.71 -12.59 12.17
C LYS A 58 14.82 -13.57 11.83
N ILE A 59 15.15 -13.72 10.54
CA ILE A 59 16.22 -14.62 10.09
C ILE A 59 17.58 -14.19 10.66
N ALA A 60 17.88 -12.89 10.63
CA ALA A 60 19.11 -12.33 11.20
C ALA A 60 19.26 -12.72 12.68
N ILE A 61 18.20 -12.52 13.48
CA ILE A 61 18.20 -12.80 14.91
C ILE A 61 18.27 -14.31 15.19
N ASP A 62 17.33 -15.09 14.65
CA ASP A 62 17.15 -16.48 15.05
C ASP A 62 18.26 -17.40 14.52
N ARG A 63 18.79 -17.11 13.32
CA ARG A 63 19.71 -18.02 12.63
C ARG A 63 21.16 -17.56 12.67
N TYR A 64 21.43 -16.26 12.68
CA TYR A 64 22.80 -15.75 12.58
C TYR A 64 23.33 -15.18 13.90
N ILE A 65 22.54 -14.39 14.62
CA ILE A 65 22.96 -13.83 15.93
C ILE A 65 23.09 -14.96 16.98
N ARG A 66 22.15 -15.90 17.04
CA ARG A 66 22.24 -17.04 17.98
C ARG A 66 23.42 -17.98 17.71
N THR A 67 23.84 -18.09 16.45
CA THR A 67 24.91 -19.03 16.02
C THR A 67 26.29 -18.36 15.97
N ASN A 68 26.38 -17.06 16.29
CA ASN A 68 27.61 -16.25 16.23
C ASN A 68 28.31 -16.25 14.86
N ASP A 69 27.54 -16.48 13.79
CA ASP A 69 28.05 -16.51 12.41
C ASP A 69 27.97 -15.11 11.80
N SER A 70 29.10 -14.39 11.89
CA SER A 70 29.25 -13.02 11.38
C SER A 70 29.26 -12.94 9.85
N ALA A 71 29.67 -14.00 9.16
CA ALA A 71 29.69 -14.06 7.70
C ALA A 71 28.27 -14.15 7.15
N GLY A 72 27.42 -15.01 7.73
CA GLY A 72 26.01 -15.11 7.36
C GLY A 72 25.20 -13.85 7.71
N LEU A 73 25.52 -13.21 8.83
CA LEU A 73 24.86 -11.96 9.25
C LEU A 73 25.12 -10.81 8.26
N SER A 74 26.34 -10.68 7.73
CA SER A 74 26.69 -9.65 6.75
C SER A 74 25.93 -9.79 5.42
N HIS A 75 25.68 -11.03 4.96
CA HIS A 75 24.87 -11.28 3.77
C HIS A 75 23.40 -10.87 3.98
N VAL A 76 22.83 -11.17 5.15
CA VAL A 76 21.46 -10.75 5.49
C VAL A 76 21.37 -9.23 5.63
N ALA A 77 22.38 -8.58 6.19
CA ALA A 77 22.45 -7.12 6.26
C ALA A 77 22.46 -6.49 4.84
N TRP A 78 23.24 -7.03 3.91
CA TRP A 78 23.22 -6.58 2.51
C TRP A 78 21.87 -6.81 1.82
N LEU A 79 21.23 -7.97 2.06
CA LEU A 79 19.88 -8.23 1.55
C LEU A 79 18.86 -7.23 2.12
N TYR A 80 18.97 -6.89 3.40
CA TYR A 80 18.11 -5.90 4.05
C TYR A 80 18.29 -4.51 3.42
N VAL A 81 19.54 -4.07 3.21
CA VAL A 81 19.85 -2.82 2.51
C VAL A 81 19.31 -2.82 1.07
N ALA A 82 19.45 -3.94 0.35
CA ALA A 82 18.91 -4.08 -1.00
C ALA A 82 17.38 -3.96 -1.00
N THR A 83 16.68 -4.57 -0.04
CA THR A 83 15.22 -4.42 0.08
C THR A 83 14.79 -3.00 0.43
N LEU A 84 15.57 -2.28 1.24
CA LEU A 84 15.33 -0.86 1.53
C LEU A 84 15.48 0.00 0.27
N ALA A 85 16.55 -0.21 -0.50
CA ALA A 85 16.77 0.52 -1.74
C ALA A 85 15.67 0.25 -2.78
N LEU A 86 15.22 -1.00 -2.88
CA LEU A 86 14.16 -1.39 -3.82
C LEU A 86 12.79 -0.83 -3.40
N ALA A 87 12.48 -0.85 -2.10
CA ALA A 87 11.27 -0.22 -1.56
C ALA A 87 11.27 1.31 -1.75
N PHE A 88 12.42 1.96 -1.53
CA PHE A 88 12.58 3.39 -1.81
C PHE A 88 12.35 3.69 -3.30
N GLY A 89 12.95 2.88 -4.19
CA GLY A 89 12.77 3.00 -5.63
C GLY A 89 11.31 2.86 -6.06
N LEU A 90 10.56 1.91 -5.50
CA LEU A 90 9.12 1.76 -5.77
C LEU A 90 8.26 2.88 -5.19
N SER A 91 8.69 3.53 -4.10
CA SER A 91 7.93 4.58 -3.44
C SER A 91 8.18 5.97 -4.05
N PHE A 92 9.33 6.18 -4.71
CA PHE A 92 9.71 7.45 -5.33
C PHE A 92 9.64 7.45 -6.87
N ALA A 93 9.26 6.33 -7.49
CA ALA A 93 8.93 6.22 -8.91
C ALA A 93 7.42 6.37 -9.15
#